data_AF-A0A2S6WXC7-F1
#
_entry.id   AF-A0A2S6WXC7-F1
#
_cell.length_a   1.000
_cell.length_b   1.000
_cell.length_c   1.000
_cell.angle_alpha   90.00
_cell.angle_beta   90.00
_cell.angle_gamma   90.00
#
_symmetry.space_group_name_H-M   'P 1'
#
loop_
_entity.id
_entity.type
_entity.pdbx_description
1 polymer ?
#
loop_
_entity_poly.entity_id
_entity_poly.type
_entity_poly.pdbx_seq_one_letter_code
_entity_poly.pdbx_strand_id
1 'polypeptide(L)'
;MPDPAFAQALFDRYAPDGAWRPDHPSVTATSATARDGRRVRFLHSWSWDEMSVPVPTSLREVLSDARYADAVPLGPWDVKVLREE
;
A
#
# COMPACT_ATOMS: atom_id res chain seq x y z
N MET A 1 3.53 24.54 -22.81
CA MET A 1 2.35 23.92 -22.16
C MET A 1 2.81 22.67 -21.44
N PRO A 2 2.14 22.19 -20.37
CA PRO A 2 2.34 20.82 -19.93
C PRO A 2 2.07 19.88 -21.10
N ASP A 3 3.06 19.03 -21.39
CA ASP A 3 3.02 18.03 -22.44
C ASP A 3 3.29 16.63 -21.84
N PRO A 4 3.07 15.54 -22.58
CA PRO A 4 3.29 14.18 -22.07
C PRO A 4 4.72 13.94 -21.56
N ALA A 5 5.75 14.58 -22.15
CA ALA A 5 7.13 14.41 -21.72
C ALA A 5 7.38 15.07 -20.36
N PHE A 6 6.83 16.26 -20.15
CA PHE A 6 6.84 16.94 -18.85
C PHE A 6 6.09 16.13 -17.79
N ALA A 7 4.93 15.56 -18.13
CA ALA A 7 4.18 14.69 -17.24
C ALA A 7 4.99 13.45 -16.85
N GLN A 8 5.62 12.76 -17.81
CA GLN A 8 6.49 11.62 -17.55
C GLN A 8 7.64 11.98 -16.60
N ALA A 9 8.35 13.09 -16.87
CA ALA A 9 9.46 13.53 -16.02
C ALA A 9 9.03 13.83 -14.57
N LEU A 10 7.79 14.31 -14.34
CA LEU A 10 7.25 14.47 -13.00
C LEU A 10 6.96 13.14 -12.32
N PHE A 11 6.39 12.16 -13.04
CA PHE A 11 6.14 10.82 -12.49
C PHE A 11 7.46 10.11 -12.14
N ASP A 12 8.44 10.14 -13.03
CA ASP A 12 9.76 9.55 -12.80
C ASP A 12 10.43 10.15 -11.55
N ARG A 13 10.22 11.45 -11.30
CA ARG A 13 10.84 12.16 -10.18
C ARG A 13 10.11 11.99 -8.85
N TYR A 14 8.77 12.00 -8.87
CA TYR A 14 7.96 12.13 -7.64
C TYR A 14 7.10 10.91 -7.32
N ALA A 15 6.90 10.02 -8.28
CA ALA A 15 6.14 8.79 -8.12
C ALA A 15 6.95 7.57 -8.59
N PRO A 16 8.20 7.40 -8.10
CA PRO A 16 9.03 6.27 -8.49
C PRO A 16 8.27 4.96 -8.27
N ASP A 17 8.54 3.98 -9.11
CA ASP A 17 8.05 2.62 -8.88
C ASP A 17 8.53 2.18 -7.50
N GLY A 18 7.56 2.00 -6.61
CA GLY A 18 7.79 1.68 -5.22
C GLY A 18 7.27 0.28 -4.96
N ALA A 19 7.97 -0.45 -4.09
CA ALA A 19 7.59 -1.80 -3.64
C ALA A 19 6.21 -1.89 -2.95
N TRP A 20 5.49 -0.77 -2.86
CA TRP A 20 4.17 -0.62 -2.27
C TRP A 20 3.08 -0.31 -3.28
N ARG A 21 3.36 -0.40 -4.59
CA ARG A 21 2.32 -0.46 -5.62
C ARG A 21 1.82 -1.90 -5.70
N PRO A 22 0.57 -2.20 -5.32
CA PRO A 22 0.03 -3.55 -5.45
C PRO A 22 -0.09 -3.90 -6.93
N ASP A 23 0.27 -5.14 -7.29
CA ASP A 23 0.08 -5.65 -8.66
C ASP A 23 -1.41 -5.89 -8.97
N HIS A 24 -2.24 -6.07 -7.94
CA HIS A 24 -3.66 -6.36 -8.10
C HIS A 24 -4.45 -5.06 -8.41
N PRO A 25 -5.17 -4.99 -9.54
CA PRO A 25 -5.81 -3.74 -10.00
C PRO A 25 -6.90 -3.22 -9.07
N SER A 26 -7.52 -4.11 -8.29
CA SER A 26 -8.55 -3.74 -7.29
C SER A 26 -7.98 -3.43 -5.91
N VAL A 27 -6.65 -3.30 -5.75
CA VAL A 27 -6.05 -2.93 -4.45
C VAL A 27 -5.44 -1.54 -4.55
N THR A 28 -5.81 -0.68 -3.59
CA THR A 28 -5.12 0.59 -3.40
C THR A 28 -4.22 0.52 -2.17
N ALA A 29 -2.98 0.99 -2.32
CA ALA A 29 -2.08 1.20 -1.21
C ALA A 29 -1.80 2.69 -1.02
N THR A 30 -2.02 3.20 0.18
CA THR A 30 -1.64 4.57 0.55
C THR A 30 -0.82 4.58 1.83
N SER A 31 -0.16 5.70 2.13
CA SER A 31 0.65 5.82 3.33
C SER A 31 0.49 7.17 4.00
N ALA A 32 0.69 7.19 5.31
CA ALA A 32 0.75 8.38 6.14
C ALA A 32 1.93 8.28 7.11
N THR A 33 2.33 9.41 7.68
CA THR A 33 3.32 9.45 8.75
C THR A 33 2.61 9.72 10.06
N ALA A 34 2.75 8.82 11.04
CA ALA A 34 2.18 8.97 12.37
C ALA A 34 2.89 10.09 13.15
N ARG A 35 2.27 10.54 14.24
CA ARG A 35 2.81 11.62 15.10
C ARG A 35 4.21 11.31 15.65
N ASP A 36 4.52 10.05 15.86
CA ASP A 36 5.83 9.59 16.33
C ASP A 36 6.82 9.27 15.21
N GLY A 37 6.53 9.71 13.98
CA GLY A 37 7.40 9.57 12.82
C GLY A 37 7.30 8.21 12.12
N ARG A 38 6.61 7.22 12.69
CA ARG A 38 6.45 5.90 12.05
C ARG A 38 5.59 6.00 10.79
N ARG A 39 5.94 5.21 9.77
CA ARG A 39 5.10 5.08 8.56
C ARG A 39 3.93 4.16 8.84
N VAL A 40 2.73 4.63 8.49
CA VAL A 40 1.49 3.84 8.50
C VAL A 40 1.03 3.65 7.07
N ARG A 41 0.52 2.47 6.75
CA ARG A 41 0.07 2.09 5.42
C ARG A 41 -1.35 1.58 5.47
N PHE A 42 -2.09 1.84 4.41
CA PHE A 42 -3.48 1.44 4.26
C PHE A 42 -3.57 0.62 2.99
N LEU A 43 -3.94 -0.65 3.13
CA LEU A 43 -4.32 -1.50 2.01
C LEU A 43 -5.84 -1.59 1.99
N HIS A 44 -6.43 -1.27 0.85
CA HIS A 44 -7.87 -1.31 0.63
C HIS A 44 -8.18 -2.22 -0.56
N SER A 45 -9.00 -3.23 -0.32
CA SER A 45 -9.59 -4.08 -1.36
C SER A 45 -10.86 -3.41 -1.91
N TRP A 46 -10.92 -3.20 -3.22
CA TRP A 46 -12.12 -2.78 -3.95
C TRP A 46 -12.75 -3.96 -4.70
N SER A 47 -12.61 -5.17 -4.14
CA SER A 47 -13.14 -6.40 -4.73
C SER A 47 -14.17 -7.06 -3.81
N TRP A 48 -15.02 -7.88 -4.43
CA TRP A 48 -15.87 -8.85 -3.75
C TRP A 48 -15.14 -10.15 -3.41
N ASP A 49 -13.96 -10.37 -3.98
CA ASP A 49 -13.17 -11.58 -3.77
C ASP A 49 -12.14 -11.40 -2.65
N GLU A 50 -11.83 -12.51 -1.98
CA GLU A 50 -10.67 -12.60 -1.09
C GLU A 50 -9.37 -12.62 -1.89
N MET A 51 -8.34 -11.96 -1.38
CA MET A 51 -7.02 -11.93 -2.03
C MET A 51 -5.90 -11.84 -1.00
N SER A 52 -4.68 -12.14 -1.44
CA SER A 52 -3.47 -11.98 -0.65
C SER A 52 -2.53 -11.01 -1.37
N VAL A 53 -2.15 -9.94 -0.69
CA VAL A 53 -1.31 -8.88 -1.27
C VAL A 53 0.13 -9.07 -0.77
N PRO A 54 1.10 -9.36 -1.66
CA PRO A 54 2.51 -9.41 -1.29
C PRO A 54 2.97 -8.07 -0.72
N VAL A 55 3.81 -8.10 0.31
CA VAL A 55 4.37 -6.91 0.95
C VAL A 55 5.89 -6.99 1.03
N PRO A 56 6.60 -5.88 0.88
CA PRO A 56 8.07 -5.89 0.75
C PRO A 56 8.81 -6.02 2.09
N THR A 57 8.10 -5.97 3.22
CA THR A 57 8.65 -6.03 4.56
C THR A 57 7.61 -6.57 5.53
N SER A 58 8.06 -7.04 6.70
CA SER A 58 7.20 -7.47 7.79
C SER A 58 6.34 -6.31 8.32
N LEU A 59 5.07 -6.62 8.60
CA LEU A 59 4.07 -5.66 9.03
C LEU A 59 3.34 -6.13 10.27
N ARG A 60 2.92 -5.15 11.06
CA ARG A 60 1.96 -5.31 12.14
C ARG A 60 0.67 -4.56 11.81
N GLU A 61 -0.46 -5.26 11.86
CA GLU A 61 -1.77 -4.64 11.78
C GLU A 61 -2.08 -3.89 13.06
N VAL A 62 -2.47 -2.62 12.94
CA VAL A 62 -2.64 -1.72 14.08
C VAL A 62 -3.89 -2.05 14.89
N LEU A 63 -4.94 -2.57 14.24
CA LEU A 63 -6.24 -2.81 14.87
C LEU A 63 -6.33 -4.18 15.55
N SER A 64 -5.70 -5.20 14.96
CA SER A 64 -5.78 -6.59 15.42
C SER A 64 -4.49 -7.08 16.09
N ASP A 65 -3.38 -6.34 15.95
CA ASP A 65 -2.03 -6.77 16.31
C ASP A 65 -1.53 -8.02 15.58
N ALA A 66 -2.20 -8.44 14.50
CA ALA A 66 -1.74 -9.49 13.60
C ALA A 66 -0.40 -9.10 12.95
N ARG A 67 0.43 -10.11 12.66
CA ARG A 67 1.71 -9.95 11.99
C ARG A 67 1.69 -10.63 10.63
N TYR A 68 2.26 -9.97 9.64
CA TYR A 68 2.36 -10.44 8.27
C TYR A 68 3.80 -10.30 7.82
N ALA A 69 4.45 -11.41 7.44
CA ALA A 69 5.84 -11.39 6.99
C ALA A 69 5.92 -11.08 5.49
N ASP A 70 5.19 -11.85 4.68
CA ASP A 70 5.35 -11.83 3.21
C ASP A 70 4.11 -11.33 2.48
N ALA A 71 2.93 -11.53 3.04
CA ALA A 71 1.67 -11.13 2.41
C ALA A 71 0.58 -10.83 3.42
N VAL A 72 -0.32 -9.93 3.02
CA VAL A 72 -1.47 -9.49 3.81
C VAL A 72 -2.75 -10.03 3.17
N PRO A 73 -3.52 -10.89 3.87
CA PRO A 73 -4.82 -11.31 3.39
C PRO A 73 -5.80 -10.14 3.47
N LEU A 74 -6.60 -9.96 2.43
CA LEU A 74 -7.69 -8.99 2.38
C LEU A 74 -8.99 -9.71 2.02
N GLY A 75 -10.01 -9.48 2.85
CA GLY A 75 -11.36 -9.90 2.54
C GLY A 75 -12.04 -8.99 1.50
N PRO A 76 -13.31 -9.31 1.16
CA PRO A 76 -14.14 -8.45 0.34
C PRO A 76 -14.27 -7.07 0.99
N TRP A 77 -13.94 -6.02 0.24
CA TRP A 77 -13.99 -4.62 0.71
C TRP A 77 -13.14 -4.31 1.96
N ASP A 78 -12.19 -5.17 2.30
CA ASP A 78 -11.43 -5.05 3.54
C ASP A 78 -10.44 -3.86 3.51
N VAL A 79 -10.20 -3.29 4.69
CA VAL A 79 -9.23 -2.22 4.90
C VAL A 79 -8.31 -2.60 6.05
N LYS A 80 -7.02 -2.75 5.75
CA LYS A 80 -6.00 -3.03 6.76
C LYS A 80 -5.10 -1.84 6.98
N VAL A 81 -4.93 -1.48 8.26
CA VAL A 81 -4.03 -0.43 8.73
C VAL A 81 -2.76 -1.07 9.27
N LEU A 82 -1.64 -0.79 8.63
CA LEU A 82 -0.40 -1.53 8.78
C LEU A 82 0.74 -0.60 9.20
N ARG A 83 1.65 -1.12 10.00
CA ARG A 83 2.91 -0.49 10.41
C ARG A 83 4.05 -1.43 10.02
N GLU A 84 5.14 -0.89 9.50
CA GLU A 84 6.40 -1.62 9.35
C GLU A 84 7.02 -1.89 10.73
N GLU A 85 7.55 -3.11 10.94
CA GLU A 85 8.32 -3.44 12.16
C GLU A 85 9.74 -2.87 12.11
#